data_AF-A0A1H4K6T7-F1
#
_entry.id   AF-A0A1H4K6T7-F1
#
_cell.length_a   1.000
_cell.length_b   1.000
_cell.length_c   1.000
_cell.angle_alpha   90.00
_cell.angle_beta   90.00
_cell.angle_gamma   90.00
#
_symmetry.space_group_name_H-M   'P 1'
#
loop_
_entity.id
_entity.type
_entity.pdbx_description
1 polymer ?
#
loop_
_entity_poly.entity_id
_entity_poly.type
_entity_poly.pdbx_seq_one_letter_code
_entity_poly.pdbx_strand_id
1 'polypeptide(L)'
;MDMMDLTSGGLVYRWTLVAGYPRCIEDAIRPTDAALPALQRNAAIRTALPVVTAYEVAQAFVVRGEPDNGEPKLIQATGEDGELDFDEDGRAILIDNPTWALAARTVTRTDAEGQETEEPEPRWVVYDAAVALIAGAAPLTVAWATWRQPEPSEDDPDRLDWLAAGQLVEASIDVAAETPLADDPRPLPLSVTVRQFAQASAMLGHITQTEALNWATRRSLPAQMEDMLDSVPEQYRWDARMLVEGASTYEPSNDFMSMFAIVANISEDQQFAIWRTAAALA
;
A
#
# COMPACT_ATOMS: atom_id res chain seq x y z
N MET A 1 -9.43 -12.38 4.63
CA MET A 1 -8.26 -12.24 5.52
C MET A 1 -7.50 -11.03 5.03
N ASP A 2 -7.52 -9.94 5.80
CA ASP A 2 -6.69 -8.78 5.49
C ASP A 2 -5.22 -9.20 5.65
N MET A 3 -4.32 -8.70 4.82
CA MET A 3 -2.89 -9.05 4.87
C MET A 3 -2.18 -8.45 6.10
N MET A 4 -2.95 -7.90 7.04
CA MET A 4 -2.50 -7.35 8.32
C MET A 4 -1.91 -8.42 9.26
N ASP A 5 -2.27 -9.71 9.11
CA ASP A 5 -1.71 -10.79 9.93
C ASP A 5 -0.55 -11.51 9.20
N LEU A 6 0.57 -10.81 8.99
CA LEU A 6 1.80 -11.45 8.49
C LEU A 6 2.43 -12.40 9.51
N THR A 7 2.07 -12.23 10.78
CA THR A 7 2.45 -13.13 11.85
C THR A 7 1.26 -13.50 12.73
N SER A 8 0.99 -14.80 12.92
CA SER A 8 0.06 -15.28 13.96
C SER A 8 0.71 -16.40 14.74
N GLY A 9 0.58 -16.35 16.07
CA GLY A 9 1.25 -17.31 16.96
C GLY A 9 2.78 -17.29 16.88
N GLY A 10 3.38 -16.19 16.41
CA GLY A 10 4.83 -16.07 16.24
C GLY A 10 5.40 -16.77 15.01
N LEU A 11 4.56 -17.19 14.05
CA LEU A 11 4.99 -17.75 12.77
C LEU A 11 4.79 -16.72 11.64
N VAL A 12 5.60 -16.80 10.58
CA VAL A 12 5.51 -15.99 9.37
C VAL A 12 4.69 -16.74 8.32
N TYR A 13 3.56 -16.18 7.90
CA TYR A 13 2.79 -16.74 6.78
C TYR A 13 3.39 -16.36 5.45
N ARG A 14 3.36 -17.30 4.49
CA ARG A 14 3.74 -16.99 3.11
C ARG A 14 2.52 -16.55 2.32
N TRP A 15 2.61 -15.38 1.71
CA TRP A 15 1.61 -14.92 0.77
C TRP A 15 2.06 -15.19 -0.67
N THR A 16 1.10 -15.64 -1.48
CA THR A 16 1.25 -15.76 -2.92
C THR A 16 0.17 -14.96 -3.62
N LEU A 17 0.25 -14.83 -4.94
CA LEU A 17 -0.79 -14.24 -5.75
C LEU A 17 -1.57 -15.33 -6.48
N VAL A 18 -2.88 -15.15 -6.53
CA VAL A 18 -3.79 -15.94 -7.36
C VAL A 18 -4.62 -14.94 -8.16
N ALA A 19 -4.39 -14.88 -9.47
CA ALA A 19 -4.95 -13.85 -10.35
C ALA A 19 -4.71 -12.42 -9.80
N GLY A 20 -3.47 -12.12 -9.40
CA GLY A 20 -3.09 -10.82 -8.82
C GLY A 20 -3.65 -10.51 -7.43
N TYR A 21 -4.46 -11.40 -6.83
CA TYR A 21 -4.97 -11.22 -5.47
C TYR A 21 -4.10 -11.95 -4.45
N PRO A 22 -3.73 -11.31 -3.33
CA PRO A 22 -3.01 -11.96 -2.26
C PRO A 22 -3.81 -13.12 -1.65
N ARG A 23 -3.16 -14.27 -1.53
CA ARG A 23 -3.65 -15.46 -0.87
C ARG A 23 -2.60 -15.97 0.10
N CYS A 24 -3.03 -16.20 1.34
CA CYS A 24 -2.21 -16.87 2.33
C CYS A 24 -2.07 -18.34 1.92
N ILE A 25 -0.84 -18.81 1.74
CA ILE A 25 -0.56 -20.24 1.73
C ILE A 25 -0.62 -20.65 3.19
N GLU A 26 -1.47 -21.63 3.55
CA GLU A 26 -1.63 -22.14 4.93
C GLU A 26 -0.37 -22.86 5.48
N ASP A 27 0.82 -22.46 5.03
CA ASP A 27 2.10 -22.87 5.55
C ASP A 27 2.76 -21.68 6.27
N ALA A 28 3.15 -21.91 7.52
CA ALA A 28 3.67 -20.90 8.42
C ALA A 28 5.10 -21.29 8.83
N ILE A 29 6.05 -20.40 8.56
CA ILE A 29 7.48 -20.65 8.80
C ILE A 29 7.86 -20.01 10.14
N ARG A 30 8.80 -20.64 10.87
CA ARG A 30 9.37 -20.00 12.05
C ARG A 30 10.11 -18.71 11.67
N PRO A 31 10.10 -17.67 12.51
CA PRO A 31 10.78 -16.40 12.25
C PRO A 31 12.28 -16.57 12.47
N THR A 32 12.92 -17.22 11.49
CA THR A 32 14.37 -17.40 11.37
C THR A 32 14.83 -16.75 10.05
N ASP A 33 16.12 -16.77 9.75
CA ASP A 33 16.65 -16.29 8.46
C ASP A 33 15.93 -16.89 7.24
N ALA A 34 15.47 -18.13 7.34
CA ALA A 34 14.73 -18.81 6.28
C ALA A 34 13.35 -18.17 5.97
N ALA A 35 12.81 -17.35 6.88
CA ALA A 35 11.57 -16.63 6.68
C ALA A 35 11.78 -15.26 5.99
N LEU A 36 13.03 -14.81 5.82
CA LEU A 36 13.31 -13.48 5.28
C LEU A 36 12.79 -13.29 3.84
N PRO A 37 13.00 -14.23 2.89
CA PRO A 37 12.44 -14.08 1.54
C PRO A 37 10.91 -14.00 1.54
N ALA A 38 10.26 -14.73 2.44
CA ALA A 38 8.81 -14.67 2.61
C ALA A 38 8.34 -13.29 3.12
N LEU A 39 9.05 -12.71 4.09
CA LEU A 39 8.76 -11.37 4.58
C LEU A 39 8.96 -10.31 3.50
N GLN A 40 10.05 -10.41 2.73
CA GLN A 40 10.33 -9.46 1.64
C GLN A 40 9.27 -9.54 0.53
N ARG A 41 8.86 -10.75 0.16
CA ARG A 41 7.75 -11.02 -0.74
C ARG A 41 6.45 -10.40 -0.23
N ASN A 42 6.07 -10.70 1.02
CA ASN A 42 4.86 -10.16 1.64
C ASN A 42 4.87 -8.63 1.65
N ALA A 43 6.02 -8.03 2.00
CA ALA A 43 6.18 -6.59 1.98
C ALA A 43 6.07 -6.02 0.57
N ALA A 44 6.55 -6.72 -0.48
CA ALA A 44 6.45 -6.24 -1.86
C ALA A 44 4.99 -6.19 -2.31
N ILE A 45 4.22 -7.23 -1.98
CA ILE A 45 2.77 -7.30 -2.23
C ILE A 45 2.04 -6.17 -1.49
N ARG A 46 2.36 -5.94 -0.21
CA ARG A 46 1.77 -4.87 0.59
C ARG A 46 2.06 -3.48 0.04
N THR A 47 3.30 -3.22 -0.38
CA THR A 47 3.70 -1.92 -0.94
C THR A 47 2.98 -1.64 -2.26
N ALA A 48 2.79 -2.65 -3.12
CA ALA A 48 2.14 -2.47 -4.41
C ALA A 48 0.62 -2.22 -4.30
N LEU A 49 -0.04 -2.86 -3.32
CA LEU A 49 -1.50 -2.88 -3.20
C LEU A 49 -2.19 -1.51 -3.23
N PRO A 50 -1.81 -0.51 -2.41
CA PRO A 50 -2.50 0.78 -2.40
C PRO A 50 -2.46 1.49 -3.76
N VAL A 51 -1.32 1.40 -4.46
CA VAL A 51 -1.15 2.03 -5.78
C VAL A 51 -2.01 1.36 -6.83
N VAL A 52 -2.08 0.02 -6.82
CA VAL A 52 -2.95 -0.76 -7.72
C VAL A 52 -4.42 -0.48 -7.44
N THR A 53 -4.84 -0.47 -6.17
CA THR A 53 -6.23 -0.15 -5.79
C THR A 53 -6.62 1.27 -6.20
N ALA A 54 -5.73 2.26 -6.02
CA ALA A 54 -5.99 3.63 -6.45
C ALA A 54 -6.15 3.72 -7.98
N TYR A 55 -5.34 2.98 -8.72
CA TYR A 55 -5.46 2.86 -10.18
C TYR A 55 -6.76 2.22 -10.62
N GLU A 56 -7.16 1.09 -10.02
CA GLU A 56 -8.43 0.41 -10.32
C GLU A 56 -9.65 1.30 -10.00
N VAL A 57 -9.61 2.03 -8.89
CA VAL A 57 -10.65 3.01 -8.54
C VAL A 57 -10.72 4.14 -9.57
N ALA A 58 -9.57 4.66 -10.01
CA ALA A 58 -9.53 5.69 -11.04
C ALA A 58 -10.08 5.16 -12.38
N GLN A 59 -9.70 3.95 -12.81
CA GLN A 59 -10.24 3.32 -14.00
C GLN A 59 -11.76 3.14 -13.89
N ALA A 60 -12.25 2.59 -12.78
CA ALA A 60 -13.68 2.39 -12.58
C ALA A 60 -14.46 3.72 -12.51
N PHE A 61 -13.81 4.80 -12.06
CA PHE A 61 -14.38 6.15 -12.07
C PHE A 61 -14.48 6.69 -13.50
N VAL A 62 -13.40 6.62 -14.29
CA VAL A 62 -13.36 7.11 -15.67
C VAL A 62 -14.27 6.29 -16.60
N VAL A 63 -14.33 4.96 -16.44
CA VAL A 63 -15.21 4.07 -17.23
C VAL A 63 -16.68 4.37 -16.98
N ARG A 64 -17.06 4.78 -15.75
CA ARG A 64 -18.42 5.24 -15.44
C ARG A 64 -18.79 6.54 -16.19
N GLY A 65 -17.80 7.22 -16.76
CA GLY A 65 -17.95 8.36 -17.65
C GLY A 65 -17.57 9.68 -16.99
N GLU A 66 -17.73 10.74 -17.76
CA GLU A 66 -17.57 12.12 -17.30
C GLU A 66 -18.61 12.46 -16.22
N PRO A 67 -18.34 13.45 -15.35
CA PRO A 67 -19.27 13.84 -14.31
C PRO A 67 -20.60 14.34 -14.89
N ASP A 68 -21.60 13.47 -14.80
CA ASP A 68 -23.01 13.72 -15.11
C ASP A 68 -23.54 14.91 -14.28
N ASN A 69 -24.43 15.70 -14.86
CA ASN A 69 -25.17 16.74 -14.13
C ASN A 69 -26.35 16.19 -13.32
N GLY A 70 -26.60 14.88 -13.37
CA GLY A 70 -27.64 14.17 -12.64
C GLY A 70 -28.86 13.81 -13.48
N GLU A 71 -28.78 13.96 -14.80
CA GLU A 71 -29.85 13.68 -15.74
C GLU A 71 -29.52 12.40 -16.56
N PRO A 72 -30.51 11.64 -17.04
CA PRO A 72 -30.23 10.44 -17.82
C PRO A 72 -29.57 10.79 -19.17
N LYS A 73 -28.55 10.00 -19.59
CA LYS A 73 -27.87 10.13 -20.91
C LYS A 73 -28.84 10.14 -22.10
N LEU A 74 -29.86 9.31 -21.99
CA LEU A 74 -30.88 9.12 -23.01
C LEU A 74 -32.24 9.49 -22.41
N ILE A 75 -32.99 10.30 -23.14
CA ILE A 75 -34.39 10.61 -22.84
C ILE A 75 -35.27 10.07 -23.96
N GLN A 76 -36.55 9.86 -23.65
CA GLN A 76 -37.51 9.48 -24.67
C GLN A 76 -37.75 10.67 -25.62
N ALA A 77 -37.61 10.42 -26.92
CA ALA A 77 -37.88 11.39 -27.95
C ALA A 77 -39.32 11.87 -27.85
N THR A 78 -39.50 13.18 -28.03
CA THR A 78 -40.81 13.82 -28.04
C THR A 78 -41.00 14.48 -29.38
N GLY A 79 -42.11 14.19 -30.06
CA GLY A 79 -42.47 14.76 -31.35
C GLY A 79 -42.73 16.26 -31.27
N GLU A 80 -42.92 16.91 -32.43
CA GLU A 80 -43.21 18.35 -32.50
C GLU A 80 -44.51 18.76 -31.79
N ASP A 81 -45.41 17.81 -31.57
CA ASP A 81 -46.67 17.95 -30.83
C ASP A 81 -46.54 17.70 -29.32
N GLY A 82 -45.36 17.28 -28.85
CA GLY A 82 -45.11 16.94 -27.46
C GLY A 82 -45.59 15.54 -27.05
N GLU A 83 -45.99 14.70 -28.00
CA GLU A 83 -46.23 13.27 -27.73
C GLU A 83 -44.94 12.46 -27.76
N LEU A 84 -44.91 11.36 -27.00
CA LEU A 84 -43.75 10.48 -26.96
C LEU A 84 -43.65 9.70 -28.27
N ASP A 85 -42.46 9.71 -28.87
CA ASP A 85 -42.21 8.94 -30.08
C ASP A 85 -41.91 7.47 -29.75
N PHE A 86 -42.51 6.59 -30.55
CA PHE A 86 -42.31 5.15 -30.51
C PHE A 86 -41.88 4.63 -31.89
N ASP A 87 -41.02 3.62 -31.90
CA ASP A 87 -40.65 2.93 -33.14
C ASP A 87 -41.80 2.07 -33.69
N GLU A 88 -41.59 1.45 -34.85
CA GLU A 88 -42.59 0.59 -35.51
C GLU A 88 -43.02 -0.62 -34.66
N ASP A 89 -42.21 -1.00 -33.66
CA ASP A 89 -42.49 -2.08 -32.70
C ASP A 89 -43.20 -1.58 -31.43
N GLY A 90 -43.48 -0.28 -31.32
CA GLY A 90 -44.09 0.35 -30.15
C GLY A 90 -43.14 0.54 -28.97
N ARG A 91 -41.82 0.56 -29.19
CA ARG A 91 -40.81 0.87 -28.17
C ARG A 91 -40.46 2.34 -28.19
N ALA A 92 -40.21 2.91 -27.02
CA ALA A 92 -39.77 4.29 -26.86
C ALA A 92 -38.52 4.58 -27.71
N ILE A 93 -38.57 5.59 -28.57
CA ILE A 93 -37.37 6.08 -29.26
C ILE A 93 -36.55 6.86 -28.24
N LEU A 94 -35.28 6.50 -28.05
CA LEU A 94 -34.36 7.17 -27.13
C LEU A 94 -33.43 8.10 -27.92
N ILE A 95 -33.31 9.35 -27.48
CA ILE A 95 -32.38 10.34 -28.02
C ILE A 95 -31.41 10.81 -26.95
N ASP A 96 -30.24 11.30 -27.38
CA ASP A 96 -29.28 11.94 -26.48
C ASP A 96 -29.95 13.10 -25.75
N ASN A 97 -29.86 13.07 -24.43
CA ASN A 97 -30.42 14.12 -23.61
C ASN A 97 -29.59 15.40 -23.79
N PRO A 98 -30.18 16.50 -24.31
CA PRO A 98 -29.46 17.74 -24.51
C PRO A 98 -29.02 18.38 -23.18
N THR A 99 -29.66 18.03 -22.06
CA THR A 99 -29.20 18.45 -20.73
C THR A 99 -28.02 17.63 -20.25
N TRP A 100 -27.70 16.49 -20.86
CA TRP A 100 -26.47 15.73 -20.61
C TRP A 100 -25.20 16.40 -21.16
N ALA A 101 -25.31 17.66 -21.56
CA ALA A 101 -24.16 18.53 -21.75
C ALA A 101 -23.31 18.48 -20.48
N LEU A 102 -22.05 18.10 -20.67
CA LEU A 102 -21.04 18.05 -19.63
C LEU A 102 -21.18 19.22 -18.68
N ALA A 103 -21.21 18.94 -17.37
CA ALA A 103 -21.19 19.99 -16.37
C ALA A 103 -20.09 20.98 -16.73
N ALA A 104 -20.35 22.29 -16.58
CA ALA A 104 -19.32 23.27 -16.84
C ALA A 104 -18.08 22.94 -16.00
N ARG A 105 -16.89 23.07 -16.60
CA ARG A 105 -15.63 22.80 -15.90
C ARG A 105 -15.35 23.79 -14.77
N THR A 106 -16.07 24.92 -14.78
CA THR A 106 -16.03 25.94 -13.74
C THR A 106 -17.43 26.19 -13.21
N VAL A 107 -17.50 26.56 -11.94
CA VAL A 107 -18.70 27.06 -11.28
C VAL A 107 -18.44 28.46 -10.75
N THR A 108 -19.42 29.33 -10.93
CA THR A 108 -19.39 30.67 -10.35
C THR A 108 -19.82 30.59 -8.89
N ARG A 109 -18.99 31.10 -7.99
CA ARG A 109 -19.26 31.18 -6.57
C ARG A 109 -19.29 32.63 -6.15
N THR A 110 -20.32 33.01 -5.40
CA THR A 110 -20.43 34.35 -4.83
C THR A 110 -19.99 34.30 -3.37
N ASP A 111 -19.05 35.16 -2.98
CA ASP A 111 -18.59 35.29 -1.60
C ASP A 111 -19.55 36.14 -0.73
N ALA A 112 -19.19 36.35 0.54
CA ALA A 112 -20.03 37.10 1.49
C ALA A 112 -20.15 38.59 1.14
N GLU A 113 -19.19 39.10 0.36
CA GLU A 113 -19.11 40.47 -0.14
C GLU A 113 -19.86 40.67 -1.47
N GLY A 114 -20.42 39.59 -2.05
CA GLY A 114 -21.13 39.63 -3.32
C GLY A 114 -20.23 39.57 -4.55
N GLN A 115 -18.94 39.28 -4.37
CA GLN A 115 -17.99 39.12 -5.47
C GLN A 115 -18.09 37.70 -6.04
N GLU A 116 -18.20 37.60 -7.36
CA GLU A 116 -18.23 36.33 -8.08
C GLU A 116 -16.81 35.88 -8.43
N THR A 117 -16.48 34.63 -8.12
CA THR A 117 -15.25 33.95 -8.54
C THR A 117 -15.60 32.71 -9.35
N GLU A 118 -14.87 32.47 -10.43
CA GLU A 118 -14.93 31.19 -11.14
C GLU A 118 -13.96 30.21 -10.49
N GLU A 119 -14.49 29.11 -9.97
CA GLU A 119 -13.72 28.02 -9.38
C GLU A 119 -13.87 26.75 -10.23
N PRO A 120 -12.86 25.88 -10.32
CA PRO A 120 -13.02 24.57 -10.98
C PRO A 120 -14.13 23.78 -10.31
N GLU A 121 -15.01 23.18 -11.11
CA GLU A 121 -16.07 22.32 -10.60
C GLU A 121 -15.44 21.08 -9.93
N PRO A 122 -15.70 20.81 -8.64
CA PRO A 122 -14.98 19.77 -7.90
C PRO A 122 -15.02 18.38 -8.54
N ARG A 123 -16.11 18.05 -9.26
CA ARG A 123 -16.22 16.77 -9.98
C ARG A 123 -15.20 16.65 -11.11
N TRP A 124 -14.95 17.73 -11.85
CA TRP A 124 -13.94 17.78 -12.90
C TRP A 124 -12.53 17.69 -12.33
N VAL A 125 -12.28 18.31 -11.17
CA VAL A 125 -11.00 18.17 -10.48
C VAL A 125 -10.69 16.72 -10.13
N VAL A 126 -11.68 15.98 -9.61
CA VAL A 126 -11.54 14.54 -9.30
C VAL A 126 -11.37 13.70 -10.57
N TYR A 127 -12.12 14.01 -11.64
CA TYR A 127 -11.99 13.32 -12.93
C TYR A 127 -10.62 13.52 -13.56
N ASP A 128 -10.15 14.76 -13.64
CA ASP A 128 -8.83 15.08 -14.18
C ASP A 128 -7.72 14.43 -13.35
N ALA A 129 -7.87 14.39 -12.02
CA ALA A 129 -6.95 13.67 -11.14
C ALA A 129 -6.95 12.14 -11.41
N ALA A 130 -8.12 11.54 -11.65
CA ALA A 130 -8.23 10.12 -12.01
C ALA A 130 -7.60 9.83 -13.37
N VAL A 131 -7.88 10.65 -14.39
CA VAL A 131 -7.26 10.55 -15.72
C VAL A 131 -5.74 10.70 -15.64
N ALA A 132 -5.25 11.68 -14.87
CA ALA A 132 -3.81 11.87 -14.66
C ALA A 132 -3.17 10.68 -13.95
N LEU A 133 -3.85 10.10 -12.94
CA LEU A 133 -3.38 8.90 -12.24
C LEU A 133 -3.27 7.70 -13.18
N ILE A 134 -4.28 7.48 -14.04
CA ILE A 134 -4.26 6.40 -15.03
C ILE A 134 -3.12 6.62 -16.04
N ALA A 135 -2.98 7.83 -16.56
CA ALA A 135 -1.96 8.17 -17.56
C ALA A 135 -0.53 8.07 -17.01
N GLY A 136 -0.35 8.38 -15.72
CA GLY A 136 0.93 8.31 -15.01
C GLY A 136 1.24 6.96 -14.37
N ALA A 137 0.37 5.95 -14.53
CA ALA A 137 0.56 4.66 -13.88
C ALA A 137 1.82 3.94 -14.37
N ALA A 138 2.62 3.44 -13.43
CA ALA A 138 3.79 2.64 -13.76
C ALA A 138 3.39 1.35 -14.49
N PRO A 139 4.21 0.81 -15.40
CA PRO A 139 3.90 -0.43 -16.13
C PRO A 139 3.55 -1.61 -15.22
N LEU A 140 4.22 -1.73 -14.06
CA LEU A 140 3.92 -2.77 -13.08
C LEU A 140 2.52 -2.61 -12.45
N THR A 141 2.08 -1.38 -12.19
CA THR A 141 0.74 -1.09 -11.68
C THR A 141 -0.32 -1.51 -12.69
N VAL A 142 -0.10 -1.18 -13.97
CA VAL A 142 -1.00 -1.57 -15.07
C VAL A 142 -1.06 -3.09 -15.20
N ALA A 143 0.08 -3.78 -15.22
CA ALA A 143 0.14 -5.23 -15.28
C ALA A 143 -0.61 -5.89 -14.10
N TRP A 144 -0.44 -5.37 -12.89
CA TRP A 144 -1.16 -5.88 -11.73
C TRP A 144 -2.68 -5.76 -11.88
N ALA A 145 -3.16 -4.58 -12.29
CA ALA A 145 -4.58 -4.33 -12.50
C ALA A 145 -5.17 -5.18 -13.64
N THR A 146 -4.40 -5.40 -14.72
CA THR A 146 -4.75 -6.32 -15.81
C THR A 146 -4.90 -7.75 -15.29
N TRP A 147 -3.92 -8.24 -14.52
CA TRP A 147 -3.93 -9.61 -14.02
C TRP A 147 -5.05 -9.90 -13.00
N ARG A 148 -5.55 -8.84 -12.35
CA ARG A 148 -6.71 -8.91 -11.44
C ARG A 148 -8.06 -8.96 -12.12
N GLN A 149 -8.12 -8.66 -13.41
CA GLN A 149 -9.36 -8.86 -14.16
C GLN A 149 -9.69 -10.37 -14.21
N PRO A 150 -10.98 -10.73 -14.39
CA PRO A 150 -11.37 -12.11 -14.61
C PRO A 150 -10.50 -12.74 -15.71
N GLU A 151 -10.01 -13.95 -15.46
CA GLU A 151 -9.16 -14.67 -16.42
C GLU A 151 -9.93 -14.81 -17.75
N PRO A 152 -9.39 -14.28 -18.87
CA PRO A 152 -10.01 -14.42 -20.18
C PRO A 152 -10.07 -15.89 -20.62
N SER A 153 -11.07 -16.24 -21.44
CA SER A 153 -11.19 -17.61 -21.97
C SER A 153 -9.97 -18.01 -22.82
N GLU A 154 -9.72 -19.31 -23.00
CA GLU A 154 -8.54 -19.80 -23.75
C GLU A 154 -8.41 -19.20 -25.16
N ASP A 155 -9.54 -18.97 -25.83
CA ASP A 155 -9.60 -18.42 -27.19
C ASP A 155 -9.65 -16.89 -27.23
N ASP A 156 -9.66 -16.22 -26.08
CA ASP A 156 -9.71 -14.76 -25.99
C ASP A 156 -8.35 -14.17 -26.39
N PRO A 157 -8.28 -13.24 -27.36
CA PRO A 157 -7.02 -12.60 -27.74
C PRO A 157 -6.32 -11.89 -26.58
N ASP A 158 -7.06 -11.42 -25.58
CA ASP A 158 -6.52 -10.68 -24.43
C ASP A 158 -5.89 -11.62 -23.38
N ARG A 159 -6.07 -12.94 -23.52
CA ARG A 159 -5.50 -13.94 -22.59
C ARG A 159 -3.97 -13.86 -22.54
N LEU A 160 -3.32 -13.63 -23.68
CA LEU A 160 -1.85 -13.53 -23.73
C LEU A 160 -1.34 -12.34 -22.92
N ASP A 161 -2.04 -11.20 -22.99
CA ASP A 161 -1.70 -10.01 -22.23
C ASP A 161 -1.96 -10.22 -20.73
N TRP A 162 -3.05 -10.90 -20.36
CA TRP A 162 -3.34 -11.27 -18.98
C TRP A 162 -2.26 -12.18 -18.38
N LEU A 163 -1.79 -13.19 -19.13
CA LEU A 163 -0.73 -14.09 -18.70
C LEU A 163 0.63 -13.37 -18.59
N ALA A 164 0.97 -12.53 -19.56
CA ALA A 164 2.19 -11.73 -19.55
C ALA A 164 2.22 -10.76 -18.36
N ALA A 165 1.06 -10.15 -18.07
CA ALA A 165 0.89 -9.28 -16.91
C ALA A 165 1.13 -10.03 -15.59
N GLY A 166 0.59 -11.24 -15.44
CA GLY A 166 0.84 -12.09 -14.28
C GLY A 166 2.30 -12.48 -14.12
N GLN A 167 2.96 -12.87 -15.21
CA GLN A 167 4.40 -13.18 -15.20
C GLN A 167 5.26 -11.99 -14.79
N LEU A 168 4.95 -10.80 -15.30
CA LEU A 168 5.67 -9.57 -14.94
C LEU A 168 5.50 -9.25 -13.45
N VAL A 169 4.29 -9.38 -12.92
CA VAL A 169 4.00 -9.15 -11.50
C VAL A 169 4.77 -10.14 -10.63
N GLU A 170 4.67 -11.43 -10.91
CA GLU A 170 5.38 -12.48 -10.16
C GLU A 170 6.90 -12.27 -10.21
N ALA A 171 7.46 -12.02 -11.39
CA ALA A 171 8.89 -11.74 -11.53
C ALA A 171 9.34 -10.50 -10.73
N SER A 172 8.53 -9.43 -10.72
CA SER A 172 8.86 -8.23 -9.94
C SER A 172 8.88 -8.49 -8.43
N ILE A 173 8.00 -9.37 -7.95
CA ILE A 173 7.90 -9.75 -6.55
C ILE A 173 9.05 -10.68 -6.17
N ASP A 174 9.41 -11.61 -7.05
CA ASP A 174 10.56 -12.50 -6.85
C ASP A 174 11.86 -11.68 -6.78
N VAL A 175 12.06 -10.73 -7.70
CA VAL A 175 13.19 -9.80 -7.64
C VAL A 175 13.21 -9.01 -6.33
N ALA A 176 12.06 -8.51 -5.87
CA ALA A 176 11.97 -7.81 -4.60
C ALA A 176 12.23 -8.72 -3.38
N ALA A 177 11.91 -10.01 -3.49
CA ALA A 177 12.17 -11.02 -2.46
C ALA A 177 13.64 -11.48 -2.42
N GLU A 178 14.34 -11.41 -3.54
CA GLU A 178 15.77 -11.72 -3.64
C GLU A 178 16.67 -10.52 -3.36
N THR A 179 16.14 -9.30 -3.48
CA THR A 179 16.89 -8.06 -3.20
C THR A 179 17.35 -8.07 -1.74
N PRO A 180 18.66 -7.94 -1.46
CA PRO A 180 19.13 -7.81 -0.08
C PRO A 180 18.41 -6.67 0.63
N LEU A 181 18.03 -6.87 1.89
CA LEU A 181 17.35 -5.83 2.65
C LEU A 181 18.10 -4.51 2.71
N ALA A 182 19.43 -4.51 2.62
CA ALA A 182 20.24 -3.29 2.57
C ALA A 182 19.90 -2.43 1.34
N ASP A 183 19.67 -3.07 0.20
CA ASP A 183 19.48 -2.44 -1.12
C ASP A 183 18.01 -2.19 -1.45
N ASP A 184 17.10 -2.54 -0.55
CA ASP A 184 15.67 -2.40 -0.76
C ASP A 184 15.25 -0.92 -0.84
N PRO A 185 14.73 -0.47 -2.00
CA PRO A 185 14.41 0.94 -2.23
C PRO A 185 13.12 1.40 -1.52
N ARG A 186 12.39 0.50 -0.85
CA ARG A 186 11.15 0.86 -0.16
C ARG A 186 11.43 1.88 0.96
N PRO A 187 10.59 2.93 1.11
CA PRO A 187 10.75 3.89 2.17
C PRO A 187 10.64 3.19 3.54
N LEU A 188 11.55 3.55 4.44
CA LEU A 188 11.52 3.07 5.83
C LEU A 188 10.21 3.53 6.48
N PRO A 189 9.47 2.65 7.19
CA PRO A 189 8.33 3.12 7.95
C PRO A 189 8.77 4.17 8.97
N LEU A 190 7.91 5.16 9.19
CA LEU A 190 8.16 6.26 10.14
C LEU A 190 8.35 5.74 11.57
N SER A 191 7.68 4.65 11.93
CA SER A 191 7.87 3.99 13.22
C SER A 191 7.66 2.48 13.16
N VAL A 192 8.31 1.76 14.07
CA VAL A 192 8.05 0.35 14.35
C VAL A 192 7.86 0.15 15.84
N THR A 193 7.02 -0.79 16.23
CA THR A 193 6.84 -1.18 17.63
C THR A 193 8.10 -1.87 18.17
N VAL A 194 8.30 -1.81 19.49
CA VAL A 194 9.42 -2.53 20.15
C VAL A 194 9.38 -4.04 19.89
N ARG A 195 8.18 -4.63 19.77
CA ARG A 195 8.01 -6.03 19.38
C ARG A 195 8.65 -6.31 18.02
N GLN A 196 8.29 -5.51 17.02
CA GLN A 196 8.78 -5.68 15.65
C GLN A 196 10.30 -5.49 15.60
N PHE A 197 10.81 -4.46 16.28
CA PHE A 197 12.25 -4.18 16.33
C PHE A 197 13.03 -5.33 16.97
N ALA A 198 12.63 -5.76 18.17
CA ALA A 198 13.30 -6.84 18.88
C ALA A 198 13.24 -8.17 18.10
N GLN A 199 12.09 -8.49 17.50
CA GLN A 199 11.93 -9.69 16.66
C GLN A 199 12.83 -9.62 15.43
N ALA A 200 12.87 -8.49 14.72
CA ALA A 200 13.75 -8.30 13.56
C ALA A 200 15.23 -8.44 13.92
N SER A 201 15.66 -7.84 15.03
CA SER A 201 17.03 -7.95 15.52
C SER A 201 17.42 -9.40 15.85
N ALA A 202 16.50 -10.21 16.39
CA ALA A 202 16.75 -11.64 16.61
C ALA A 202 16.75 -12.46 15.32
N MET A 203 15.88 -12.13 14.37
CA MET A 203 15.84 -12.79 13.07
C MET A 203 17.17 -12.60 12.33
N LEU A 204 17.76 -11.41 12.38
CA LEU A 204 19.04 -11.09 11.75
C LEU A 204 20.26 -11.49 12.61
N GLY A 205 20.05 -12.16 13.75
CA GLY A 205 21.12 -12.69 14.61
C GLY A 205 21.86 -11.65 15.45
N HIS A 206 21.36 -10.43 15.58
CA HIS A 206 21.98 -9.38 16.41
C HIS A 206 21.72 -9.55 17.90
N ILE A 207 20.60 -10.18 18.27
CA ILE A 207 20.28 -10.59 19.64
C ILE A 207 19.71 -12.01 19.63
N THR A 208 19.69 -12.68 20.77
CA THR A 208 19.06 -14.00 20.87
C THR A 208 17.52 -13.90 20.85
N GLN A 209 16.84 -14.98 20.47
CA GLN A 209 15.37 -15.05 20.55
C GLN A 209 14.84 -14.83 21.96
N THR A 210 15.57 -15.31 22.98
CA THR A 210 15.22 -15.10 24.40
C THR A 210 15.32 -13.62 24.78
N GLU A 211 16.38 -12.93 24.36
CA GLU A 211 16.53 -11.49 24.57
C GLU A 211 15.44 -10.70 23.86
N ALA A 212 15.14 -11.04 22.61
CA ALA A 212 14.06 -10.40 21.87
C ALA A 212 12.70 -10.56 22.56
N LEU A 213 12.38 -11.76 23.05
CA LEU A 213 11.14 -12.02 23.78
C LEU A 213 11.09 -11.23 25.09
N ASN A 214 12.17 -11.23 25.86
CA ASN A 214 12.26 -10.48 27.12
C ASN A 214 12.14 -8.97 26.88
N TRP A 215 12.76 -8.45 25.83
CA TRP A 215 12.68 -7.04 25.47
C TRP A 215 11.26 -6.67 25.04
N ALA A 216 10.65 -7.44 24.15
CA ALA A 216 9.30 -7.17 23.66
C ALA A 216 8.23 -7.26 24.75
N THR A 217 8.37 -8.19 25.71
CA THR A 217 7.31 -8.47 26.71
C THR A 217 7.55 -7.83 28.07
N ARG A 218 8.80 -7.82 28.53
CA ARG A 218 9.19 -7.36 29.87
C ARG A 218 9.93 -6.04 29.86
N ARG A 219 10.21 -5.47 28.68
CA ARG A 219 11.06 -4.28 28.52
C ARG A 219 12.45 -4.44 29.12
N SER A 220 12.91 -5.68 29.26
CA SER A 220 14.27 -5.98 29.72
C SER A 220 15.21 -5.91 28.53
N LEU A 221 16.24 -5.08 28.61
CA LEU A 221 17.16 -4.89 27.50
C LEU A 221 18.11 -6.10 27.34
N PRO A 222 18.59 -6.36 26.11
CA PRO A 222 19.70 -7.28 25.90
C PRO A 222 20.91 -6.91 26.75
N ALA A 223 21.65 -7.90 27.24
CA ALA A 223 22.72 -7.67 28.23
C ALA A 223 23.77 -6.66 27.74
N GLN A 224 24.12 -6.70 26.46
CA GLN A 224 25.07 -5.75 25.87
C GLN A 224 24.58 -4.29 25.91
N MET A 225 23.27 -4.06 25.85
CA MET A 225 22.72 -2.71 25.98
C MET A 225 22.71 -2.22 27.42
N GLU A 226 22.41 -3.11 28.38
CA GLU A 226 22.54 -2.81 29.81
C GLU A 226 23.99 -2.42 30.13
N ASP A 227 24.97 -3.21 29.66
CA ASP A 227 26.40 -2.94 29.88
C ASP A 227 26.82 -1.56 29.32
N MET A 228 26.27 -1.17 28.17
CA MET A 228 26.56 0.15 27.60
C MET A 228 25.80 1.27 28.33
N LEU A 229 24.55 1.09 28.73
CA LEU A 229 23.85 2.06 29.58
C LEU A 229 24.60 2.28 30.89
N ASP A 230 25.24 1.25 31.44
CA ASP A 230 26.10 1.36 32.63
C ASP A 230 27.37 2.21 32.37
N SER A 231 27.86 2.24 31.13
CA SER A 231 28.97 3.10 30.70
C SER A 231 28.60 4.59 30.56
N VAL A 232 27.30 4.90 30.47
CA VAL A 232 26.82 6.29 30.47
C VAL A 232 27.11 6.93 31.83
N PRO A 233 27.62 8.19 31.87
CA PRO A 233 27.83 8.90 33.13
C PRO A 233 26.57 8.89 34.00
N GLU A 234 26.74 8.70 35.31
CA GLU A 234 25.64 8.55 36.28
C GLU A 234 24.53 9.58 36.09
N GLN A 235 24.90 10.85 35.88
CA GLN A 235 23.94 11.94 35.72
C GLN A 235 23.02 11.84 34.49
N TYR A 236 23.36 11.02 33.49
CA TYR A 236 22.57 10.84 32.26
C TYR A 236 21.97 9.43 32.13
N ARG A 237 22.33 8.50 33.03
CA ARG A 237 21.93 7.10 32.90
C ARG A 237 20.43 6.89 33.01
N TRP A 238 19.77 7.63 33.90
CA TRP A 238 18.31 7.55 34.06
C TRP A 238 17.56 8.02 32.82
N ASP A 239 17.96 9.17 32.24
CA ASP A 239 17.36 9.71 31.01
C ASP A 239 17.57 8.76 29.83
N ALA A 240 18.79 8.23 29.67
CA ALA A 240 19.10 7.25 28.63
C ALA A 240 18.22 6.00 28.77
N ARG A 241 18.08 5.48 29.99
CA ARG A 241 17.24 4.29 30.27
C ARG A 241 15.77 4.55 30.00
N MET A 242 15.25 5.71 30.40
CA MET A 242 13.88 6.13 30.12
C MET A 242 13.60 6.24 28.62
N LEU A 243 14.55 6.75 27.85
CA LEU A 243 14.44 6.85 26.39
C LEU A 243 14.31 5.47 25.73
N VAL A 244 15.01 4.46 26.25
CA VAL A 244 14.95 3.10 25.71
C VAL A 244 13.74 2.30 26.19
N GLU A 245 13.51 2.27 27.50
CA GLU A 245 12.50 1.42 28.14
C GLU A 245 11.08 2.00 28.00
N GLY A 246 10.96 3.34 28.00
CA GLY A 246 9.69 4.05 27.91
C GLY A 246 9.08 4.08 26.52
N ALA A 247 9.86 3.80 25.48
CA ALA A 247 9.39 3.83 24.10
C ALA A 247 8.44 2.65 23.80
N SER A 248 7.21 2.94 23.37
CA SER A 248 6.30 1.93 22.81
C SER A 248 6.59 1.66 21.33
N THR A 249 7.10 2.67 20.64
CA THR A 249 7.52 2.68 19.24
C THR A 249 8.90 3.32 19.12
N TYR A 250 9.68 2.83 18.16
CA TYR A 250 10.92 3.45 17.74
C TYR A 250 10.72 4.13 16.38
N GLU A 251 11.52 5.16 16.12
CA GLU A 251 11.62 5.84 14.82
C GLU A 251 13.05 5.68 14.28
N PRO A 252 13.27 5.66 12.95
CA PRO A 252 14.61 5.50 12.39
C PRO A 252 15.59 6.58 12.86
N SER A 253 15.07 7.80 13.09
CA SER A 253 15.79 8.99 13.52
C SER A 253 16.00 9.08 15.05
N ASN A 254 15.58 8.08 15.83
CA ASN A 254 15.71 8.12 17.28
C ASN A 254 17.17 7.90 17.71
N ASP A 255 17.70 8.70 18.64
CA ASP A 255 19.07 8.58 19.17
C ASP A 255 19.37 7.19 19.74
N PHE A 256 18.35 6.48 20.24
CA PHE A 256 18.46 5.08 20.64
C PHE A 256 19.05 4.19 19.54
N MET A 257 18.72 4.49 18.29
CA MET A 257 19.08 3.66 17.15
C MET A 257 20.57 3.72 16.83
N SER A 258 21.17 4.91 16.90
CA SER A 258 22.62 5.06 16.79
C SER A 258 23.33 4.32 17.92
N MET A 259 22.76 4.38 19.12
CA MET A 259 23.28 3.69 20.29
C MET A 259 23.20 2.16 20.13
N PHE A 260 22.06 1.62 19.68
CA PHE A 260 21.90 0.21 19.34
C PHE A 260 22.93 -0.24 18.30
N ALA A 261 23.12 0.55 17.24
CA ALA A 261 24.04 0.21 16.16
C ALA A 261 25.49 0.06 16.65
N ILE A 262 25.92 0.94 17.56
CA ILE A 262 27.23 0.87 18.21
C ILE A 262 27.36 -0.42 19.05
N VAL A 263 26.36 -0.75 19.87
CA VAL A 263 26.39 -1.93 20.77
C VAL A 263 26.39 -3.23 20.00
N ALA A 264 25.48 -3.34 19.02
CA ALA A 264 25.38 -4.52 18.18
C ALA A 264 26.56 -4.62 17.18
N ASN A 265 27.41 -3.58 17.12
CA ASN A 265 28.53 -3.45 16.18
C ASN A 265 28.08 -3.67 14.73
N ILE A 266 27.02 -2.95 14.34
CA ILE A 266 26.41 -3.05 13.03
C ILE A 266 26.57 -1.76 12.22
N SER A 267 26.65 -1.89 10.90
CA SER A 267 26.66 -0.75 9.98
C SER A 267 25.29 -0.09 9.88
N GLU A 268 25.26 1.12 9.32
CA GLU A 268 24.02 1.83 8.98
C GLU A 268 23.13 0.99 8.04
N ASP A 269 23.72 0.30 7.07
CA ASP A 269 22.99 -0.61 6.17
C ASP A 269 22.29 -1.76 6.94
N GLN A 270 22.98 -2.34 7.93
CA GLN A 270 22.42 -3.38 8.79
C GLN A 270 21.32 -2.84 9.71
N GLN A 271 21.46 -1.60 10.19
CA GLN A 271 20.44 -0.90 10.94
C GLN A 271 19.16 -0.69 10.10
N PHE A 272 19.30 -0.29 8.84
CA PHE A 272 18.17 -0.19 7.91
C PHE A 272 17.58 -1.56 7.56
N ALA A 273 18.39 -2.61 7.48
CA ALA A 273 17.91 -3.97 7.29
C ALA A 273 17.03 -4.44 8.46
N ILE A 274 17.40 -4.16 9.72
CA ILE A 274 16.55 -4.41 10.89
C ILE A 274 15.22 -3.68 10.73
N TRP A 275 15.27 -2.41 10.31
CA TRP A 275 14.07 -1.59 10.18
C TRP A 275 13.08 -2.09 9.13
N ARG A 276 13.60 -2.45 7.94
CA ARG A 276 12.79 -3.02 6.86
C ARG A 276 12.23 -4.39 7.25
N THR A 277 13.00 -5.20 7.97
CA THR A 277 12.52 -6.47 8.54
C THR A 277 11.40 -6.23 9.55
N ALA A 278 11.59 -5.27 10.47
CA ALA A 278 10.60 -4.89 11.47
C ALA A 278 9.30 -4.38 10.82
N ALA A 279 9.42 -3.59 9.75
CA ALA A 279 8.29 -3.14 8.93
C ALA A 279 7.49 -4.30 8.35
N ALA A 280 8.19 -5.30 7.82
CA ALA A 280 7.59 -6.49 7.25
C ALA A 280 6.91 -7.40 8.29
N LEU A 281 7.11 -7.15 9.59
CA LEU A 281 6.44 -7.87 10.69
C LEU A 281 5.17 -7.15 11.19
N ALA A 282 4.83 -5.98 10.64
CA ALA A 282 3.57 -5.27 10.88
C ALA A 282 2.37 -5.97 10.27
#